data_AF-A0A448XGT5-F1
#
_entry.id   AF-A0A448XGT5-F1
#
_cell.length_a   1.000
_cell.length_b   1.000
_cell.length_c   1.000
_cell.angle_alpha   90.00
_cell.angle_beta   90.00
_cell.angle_gamma   90.00
#
_symmetry.space_group_name_H-M   'P 1'
#
loop_
_entity.id
_entity.type
_entity.pdbx_description
1 polymer ?
#
loop_
_entity_poly.entity_id
_entity_poly.type
_entity_poly.pdbx_seq_one_letter_code
_entity_poly.pdbx_strand_id
1 'polypeptide(L)'
;MSNFSHSNDWKHADNYVGKRYLEKVDRNVYFDDVKLQMDAKLWGEEYNRQPSVSKQVDIFQMCVVELRDLPEKPLYHLENFIEGTYRKYNSNSGFVDDCMRNTPQPH
;
A
#
# COMPACT_ATOMS: atom_id res chain seq x y z
N MET A 1 -6.65 -11.56 13.69
CA MET A 1 -5.47 -11.68 14.56
C MET A 1 -4.38 -12.33 13.74
N SER A 2 -3.32 -11.61 13.39
CA SER A 2 -2.25 -12.09 12.53
C SER A 2 -1.21 -12.84 13.36
N ASN A 3 -1.05 -14.14 13.11
CA ASN A 3 0.04 -14.94 13.66
C ASN A 3 1.32 -14.55 12.94
N PHE A 4 2.19 -13.76 13.58
CA PHE A 4 3.58 -13.65 13.14
C PHE A 4 4.22 -15.03 13.32
N SER A 5 4.61 -15.66 12.20
CA SER A 5 5.19 -17.00 12.19
C SER A 5 6.43 -17.06 13.09
N HIS A 6 6.41 -17.96 14.07
CA HIS A 6 7.56 -18.29 14.95
C HIS A 6 8.58 -19.23 14.29
N SER A 7 8.43 -19.58 13.00
CA SER A 7 9.41 -20.38 12.29
C SER A 7 10.40 -19.46 11.56
N ASN A 8 11.69 -19.57 11.90
CA ASN A 8 12.81 -18.97 11.14
C ASN A 8 13.03 -19.69 9.79
N ASP A 9 11.97 -20.21 9.17
CA ASP A 9 12.05 -20.83 7.86
C ASP A 9 11.87 -19.75 6.79
N TRP A 10 12.98 -19.29 6.24
CA TRP A 10 12.99 -18.30 5.17
C TRP A 10 12.22 -18.76 3.93
N LYS A 11 11.99 -20.06 3.75
CA LYS A 11 11.17 -20.59 2.64
C LYS A 11 9.68 -20.24 2.76
N HIS A 12 9.25 -19.81 3.94
CA HIS A 12 7.87 -19.39 4.23
C HIS A 12 7.76 -17.90 4.58
N ALA A 13 8.84 -17.14 4.40
CA ALA A 13 8.80 -15.70 4.55
C ALA A 13 8.07 -15.06 3.36
N ASP A 14 7.09 -14.21 3.65
CA ASP A 14 6.42 -13.42 2.63
C ASP A 14 7.39 -12.39 2.04
N ASN A 15 7.27 -12.13 0.74
CA ASN A 15 8.06 -11.10 0.07
C ASN A 15 7.45 -9.72 0.34
N TYR A 16 8.28 -8.78 0.79
CA TYR A 16 7.88 -7.42 1.09
C TYR A 16 8.68 -6.39 0.26
N VAL A 17 8.08 -5.22 0.08
CA VAL A 17 8.73 -4.05 -0.49
C VAL A 17 8.93 -3.01 0.60
N GLY A 18 10.19 -2.66 0.85
CA GLY A 18 10.56 -1.52 1.69
C GLY A 18 10.73 -0.26 0.85
N LYS A 19 9.97 0.79 1.14
CA LYS A 19 10.03 2.09 0.44
C LYS A 19 10.55 3.17 1.37
N ARG A 20 11.38 4.07 0.85
CA ARG A 20 11.89 5.24 1.56
C ARG A 20 11.78 6.45 0.64
N TYR A 21 11.56 7.61 1.25
CA TYR A 21 11.68 8.87 0.54
C TYR A 21 13.11 9.07 0.00
N LEU A 22 13.18 9.63 -1.22
CA LEU A 22 14.46 10.03 -1.83
C LEU A 22 15.05 11.25 -1.10
N GLU A 23 14.18 12.17 -0.68
CA GLU A 23 14.51 13.37 0.08
C GLU A 23 14.18 13.19 1.57
N LYS A 24 14.79 14.01 2.43
CA LYS A 24 14.48 13.97 3.86
C LYS A 24 13.12 14.62 4.09
N VAL A 25 12.22 13.89 4.73
CA VAL A 25 10.91 14.38 5.15
C VAL A 25 10.76 14.24 6.67
N ASP A 26 9.81 14.95 7.24
CA ASP A 26 9.48 14.82 8.66
C ASP A 26 8.95 13.43 8.97
N ARG A 27 9.27 12.95 10.17
CA ARG A 27 8.91 11.61 10.61
C ARG A 27 7.40 11.35 10.56
N ASN A 28 6.59 12.38 10.83
CA ASN A 28 5.13 12.30 10.79
C ASN A 28 4.58 11.98 9.40
N VAL A 29 5.26 12.41 8.33
CA VAL A 29 4.84 12.15 6.94
C VAL A 29 4.70 10.64 6.69
N TYR A 30 5.64 9.83 7.19
CA TYR A 30 5.55 8.37 7.07
C TYR A 30 4.27 7.80 7.68
N PHE A 31 3.84 8.32 8.84
CA PHE A 31 2.64 7.86 9.52
C PHE A 31 1.36 8.39 8.87
N ASP A 32 1.38 9.61 8.37
CA ASP A 32 0.23 10.21 7.69
C ASP A 32 -0.03 9.50 6.35
N ASP A 33 1.00 9.08 5.62
CA ASP A 33 0.85 8.25 4.42
C ASP A 33 0.22 6.89 4.73
N VAL A 34 0.64 6.26 5.85
CA VAL A 34 0.03 4.99 6.28
C VAL A 34 -1.44 5.18 6.62
N LYS A 35 -1.80 6.24 7.36
CA LYS A 35 -3.21 6.55 7.64
C LYS A 35 -3.99 6.74 6.35
N LEU A 36 -3.48 7.55 5.42
CA LEU A 36 -4.12 7.81 4.14
C LEU A 36 -4.38 6.52 3.34
N GLN A 37 -3.40 5.62 3.28
CA GLN A 37 -3.57 4.34 2.58
C GLN A 37 -4.57 3.42 3.29
N MET A 38 -4.60 3.42 4.62
CA MET A 38 -5.57 2.65 5.39
C MET A 38 -6.99 3.21 5.28
N ASP A 39 -7.16 4.53 5.19
CA ASP A 39 -8.44 5.17 4.89
C ASP A 39 -8.92 4.79 3.48
N ALA A 40 -8.01 4.77 2.50
CA ALA A 40 -8.33 4.31 1.14
C ALA A 40 -8.76 2.84 1.12
N LYS A 41 -8.18 1.99 1.97
CA LYS A 41 -8.63 0.60 2.13
C LYS A 41 -10.07 0.54 2.65
N LEU A 42 -10.39 1.31 3.68
CA LEU A 42 -11.76 1.39 4.20
C LEU A 42 -12.76 1.83 3.13
N TRP A 43 -12.38 2.82 2.29
CA TRP A 43 -13.21 3.24 1.16
C TRP A 43 -13.37 2.15 0.09
N GLY A 44 -12.32 1.37 -0.18
CA GLY A 44 -12.41 0.20 -1.07
C GLY A 44 -13.37 -0.87 -0.53
N GLU A 45 -13.33 -1.13 0.77
CA GLU A 45 -14.28 -2.04 1.45
C GLU A 45 -15.72 -1.51 1.36
N GLU A 46 -15.93 -0.21 1.53
CA GLU A 46 -17.24 0.42 1.38
C GLU A 46 -17.75 0.35 -0.06
N TYR A 47 -16.89 0.63 -1.04
CA TYR A 47 -17.22 0.46 -2.46
C TYR A 47 -17.71 -0.97 -2.74
N ASN A 48 -16.99 -1.98 -2.24
CA ASN A 48 -17.32 -3.39 -2.45
C ASN A 48 -18.65 -3.84 -1.83
N ARG A 49 -19.24 -3.06 -0.90
CA ARG A 49 -20.55 -3.37 -0.31
C ARG A 49 -21.71 -3.02 -1.25
N GLN A 50 -21.46 -2.22 -2.29
CA GLN A 50 -22.51 -1.81 -3.22
C GLN A 50 -22.93 -2.98 -4.14
N PRO A 51 -24.24 -3.31 -4.23
CA PRO A 51 -24.72 -4.44 -5.05
C PRO A 51 -24.41 -4.34 -6.55
N SER A 52 -24.19 -3.13 -7.06
CA SER A 52 -23.89 -2.84 -8.47
C SER A 52 -22.42 -3.06 -8.85
N VAL A 53 -21.54 -3.34 -7.89
CA VAL A 53 -20.10 -3.51 -8.14
C VAL A 53 -19.82 -4.86 -8.77
N SER A 54 -19.41 -4.85 -10.04
CA SER A 54 -19.08 -6.04 -10.81
C SER A 54 -17.66 -6.58 -10.55
N LYS A 55 -16.77 -5.74 -10.00
CA LYS A 55 -15.38 -6.10 -9.66
C LYS A 55 -14.99 -5.45 -8.35
N GLN A 56 -14.75 -6.27 -7.35
CA GLN A 56 -14.25 -5.82 -6.06
C GLN A 56 -12.82 -5.30 -6.17
N VAL A 57 -12.48 -4.34 -5.31
CA VAL A 57 -11.16 -3.73 -5.21
C VAL A 57 -10.58 -4.01 -3.84
N ASP A 58 -9.25 -4.06 -3.74
CA ASP A 58 -8.59 -4.09 -2.44
C ASP A 58 -7.37 -3.17 -2.46
N ILE A 59 -7.07 -2.60 -1.29
CA ILE A 59 -5.89 -1.79 -1.04
C ILE A 59 -5.01 -2.56 -0.04
N PHE A 60 -3.73 -2.71 -0.39
CA PHE A 60 -2.77 -3.39 0.47
C PHE A 60 -2.57 -2.62 1.77
N GLN A 61 -2.43 -3.38 2.86
CA GLN A 61 -2.00 -2.83 4.12
C GLN A 61 -0.56 -2.33 4.01
N MET A 62 -0.29 -1.20 4.67
CA MET A 62 1.03 -0.61 4.75
C MET A 62 1.36 -0.29 6.21
N CYS A 63 2.61 -0.48 6.61
CA CYS A 63 3.07 -0.10 7.94
C CYS A 63 4.38 0.68 7.88
N VAL A 64 4.73 1.33 8.98
CA VAL A 64 6.04 1.98 9.17
C VAL A 64 6.97 1.02 9.91
N VAL A 65 8.17 0.81 9.37
CA VAL A 65 9.25 0.06 10.02
C VAL A 65 10.40 1.01 10.33
N GLU A 66 10.90 0.94 11.56
CA GLU A 66 12.07 1.67 12.02
C GLU A 66 13.24 0.72 12.21
N LEU A 67 14.34 0.96 11.51
CA LEU A 67 15.58 0.20 11.69
C LEU A 67 16.40 0.80 12.84
N ARG A 68 16.03 0.44 14.07
CA ARG A 68 16.54 1.05 15.31
C ARG A 68 18.04 0.90 15.52
N ASP A 69 18.63 -0.15 14.95
CA ASP A 69 20.04 -0.50 15.13
C ASP A 69 20.95 0.18 14.09
N LEU A 70 20.37 0.90 13.12
CA LEU A 70 21.13 1.67 12.13
C LEU A 70 21.30 3.13 12.56
N PRO A 71 22.40 3.80 12.16
CA PRO A 71 22.56 5.23 12.30
C PRO A 71 21.35 5.97 11.71
N GLU A 72 20.95 7.08 12.35
CA GLU A 72 19.78 7.89 11.99
C GLU A 72 18.40 7.20 12.15
N LYS A 73 18.36 5.91 12.55
CA LYS A 73 17.12 5.14 12.77
C LYS A 73 16.11 5.32 11.63
N PRO A 74 16.49 4.98 10.39
CA PRO A 74 15.71 5.30 9.20
C PRO A 74 14.34 4.61 9.24
N LEU A 75 13.35 5.32 8.72
CA LEU A 75 12.01 4.81 8.51
C LEU A 75 11.81 4.31 7.08
N TYR A 76 11.02 3.26 6.98
CA TYR A 76 10.54 2.70 5.71
C TYR A 76 9.04 2.45 5.80
N HIS A 77 8.36 2.60 4.67
CA HIS A 77 7.06 1.96 4.48
C HIS A 77 7.27 0.51 4.06
N LEU A 78 6.51 -0.42 4.64
CA LEU A 78 6.54 -1.83 4.28
C LEU A 78 5.15 -2.26 3.80
N GLU A 79 5.10 -2.93 2.65
CA GLU A 79 3.90 -3.54 2.07
C GLU A 79 4.26 -4.88 1.41
N ASN A 80 3.25 -5.73 1.17
CA ASN A 80 3.46 -6.99 0.45
C ASN A 80 3.91 -6.73 -0.99
N PHE A 81 4.84 -7.55 -1.48
CA PHE A 81 5.21 -7.56 -2.88
C PHE A 81 4.02 -8.02 -3.74
N ILE A 82 3.77 -7.30 -4.83
CA ILE A 82 2.72 -7.62 -5.79
C ILE A 82 3.36 -8.24 -7.01
N GLU A 83 3.09 -9.51 -7.25
CA GLU A 83 3.50 -10.18 -8.48
C GLU A 83 2.65 -9.72 -9.67
N GLY A 84 3.31 -9.49 -10.81
CA GLY A 84 2.66 -9.11 -12.07
C GLY A 84 3.08 -7.73 -12.57
N THR A 85 2.31 -7.20 -13.52
CA THR A 85 2.60 -5.91 -14.16
C THR A 85 1.90 -4.78 -13.42
N TYR A 86 2.69 -3.94 -12.76
CA TYR A 86 2.19 -2.71 -12.15
C TYR A 86 1.68 -1.74 -13.22
N ARG A 87 0.49 -1.18 -13.03
CA ARG A 87 -0.13 -0.20 -13.92
C ARG A 87 -0.80 0.92 -13.12
N LYS A 88 -0.52 2.17 -13.50
CA LYS A 88 -1.13 3.37 -12.90
C LYS A 88 -2.25 3.87 -13.81
N TYR A 89 -3.50 3.80 -13.35
CA TYR A 89 -4.68 4.10 -14.17
C TYR A 89 -5.05 5.58 -14.23
N ASN A 90 -4.69 6.36 -13.21
CA ASN A 90 -4.89 7.80 -13.17
C ASN A 90 -3.78 8.49 -12.37
N SER A 91 -3.69 9.82 -12.49
CA SER A 91 -2.85 10.65 -11.62
C SER A 91 -3.69 11.43 -10.60
N ASN A 92 -3.02 11.91 -9.56
CA ASN A 92 -3.54 12.90 -8.63
C ASN A 92 -3.65 14.33 -9.24
N SER A 93 -3.45 14.47 -10.55
CA SER A 93 -3.49 15.75 -11.29
C SER A 93 -4.41 15.70 -12.52
N GLY A 94 -5.29 14.69 -12.61
CA GLY A 94 -6.32 14.59 -13.65
C GLY A 94 -5.90 13.84 -14.93
N PHE A 95 -4.73 13.23 -14.98
CA PHE A 95 -4.38 12.33 -16.08
C PHE A 95 -5.13 11.00 -15.94
N VAL A 96 -5.66 10.48 -17.06
CA VAL A 96 -6.33 9.18 -17.15
C VAL A 96 -5.64 8.36 -18.24
N ASP A 97 -5.30 7.12 -17.92
CA ASP A 97 -4.66 6.18 -18.85
C ASP A 97 -5.64 5.76 -19.97
N ASP A 98 -5.11 5.56 -21.18
CA ASP A 98 -5.87 5.22 -22.40
C ASP A 98 -6.55 3.83 -22.29
N CYS A 99 -6.12 2.98 -21.36
CA CYS A 99 -6.83 1.75 -21.04
C CYS A 99 -8.06 2.06 -20.19
N MET A 100 -9.18 2.25 -20.90
CA MET A 100 -10.53 2.51 -20.42
C MET A 100 -11.08 1.38 -19.52
N ARG A 101 -10.56 1.25 -18.30
CA ARG A 101 -11.20 0.46 -17.24
C ARG A 101 -12.14 1.37 -16.46
N ASN A 102 -13.35 0.90 -16.19
CA ASN A 102 -14.36 1.67 -15.47
C ASN A 102 -14.14 1.69 -13.94
N THR A 103 -13.67 0.58 -13.35
CA THR A 103 -13.48 0.45 -11.89
C THR A 103 -12.49 1.46 -11.26
N PRO A 104 -11.35 1.82 -11.87
CA PRO A 104 -10.38 2.72 -11.23
C PRO A 104 -10.67 4.22 -11.41
N GLN A 105 -11.75 4.62 -12.11
CA GLN A 105 -11.99 6.04 -12.42
C GLN A 105 -12.73 6.75 -11.29
N PRO A 106 -12.35 8.00 -10.94
CA PRO A 106 -13.20 8.85 -10.11
C PRO A 106 -14.49 9.17 -10.87
N HIS A 107 -15.63 9.05 -10.21
CA HIS A 107 -16.93 9.50 -10.74
C HIS A 107 -17.03 11.02 -10.76
#